data_AF-A0A074MD10-F1
#
_entry.id   AF-A0A074MD10-F1
#
_cell.length_a   1.000
_cell.length_b   1.000
_cell.length_c   1.000
_cell.angle_alpha   90.00
_cell.angle_beta   90.00
_cell.angle_gamma   90.00
#
_symmetry.space_group_name_H-M   'P 1'
#
loop_
_entity.id
_entity.type
_entity.pdbx_description
1 polymer ?
#
loop_
_entity_poly.entity_id
_entity_poly.type
_entity_poly.pdbx_seq_one_letter_code
_entity_poly.pdbx_strand_id
1 'polypeptide(L)'
;MSGSVAGALAGTPELAARYAAFRDAAHEALGPDLVEAVRGAVAEVHGIQGGGGEGARGSASEAVLAYARRMVFEHTAITDEEAAAVARELGEPGLVALSVVAALADAECRAEAVGLPDLAS
;
A
#
# COMPACT_ATOMS: atom_id res chain seq x y z
N MET A 1 14.96 -7.78 -0.98
CA MET A 1 14.60 -7.33 0.38
C MET A 1 14.86 -5.84 0.44
N SER A 2 13.86 -5.00 0.76
CA SER A 2 14.01 -3.73 1.49
C SER A 2 12.81 -2.80 1.24
N GLY A 3 11.91 -2.71 2.22
CA GLY A 3 11.14 -1.48 2.46
C GLY A 3 11.67 -0.86 3.76
N SER A 4 11.50 0.45 3.96
CA SER A 4 12.01 1.16 5.14
C SER A 4 11.51 0.54 6.47
N VAL A 5 10.31 -0.03 6.48
CA VAL A 5 9.80 -0.81 7.63
C VAL A 5 10.61 -2.08 7.87
N ALA A 6 10.93 -2.85 6.82
CA ALA A 6 11.74 -4.06 6.96
C ALA A 6 13.16 -3.75 7.44
N GLY A 7 13.73 -2.60 7.04
CA GLY A 7 15.01 -2.11 7.56
C GLY A 7 14.96 -1.81 9.07
N ALA A 8 13.91 -1.14 9.53
CA ALA A 8 13.70 -0.86 10.95
C ALA A 8 13.54 -2.13 11.81
N LEU A 9 13.08 -3.23 11.22
CA LEU A 9 12.89 -4.52 11.90
C LEU A 9 14.15 -5.41 11.90
N ALA A 10 15.28 -4.96 11.34
CA ALA A 10 16.48 -5.78 11.19
C ALA A 10 17.03 -6.33 12.51
N GLY A 11 16.84 -5.61 13.62
CA GLY A 11 17.21 -6.06 14.98
C GLY A 11 16.29 -7.14 15.58
N THR A 12 15.17 -7.48 14.91
CA THR A 12 14.18 -8.46 15.37
C THR A 12 13.79 -9.44 14.25
N PRO A 13 14.63 -10.44 13.94
CA PRO A 13 14.48 -11.29 12.76
C PRO A 13 13.13 -12.02 12.65
N GLU A 14 12.58 -12.51 13.76
CA GLU A 14 11.29 -13.20 13.77
C GLU A 14 10.13 -12.26 13.41
N LEU A 15 10.19 -11.00 13.88
CA LEU A 15 9.19 -10.00 13.55
C LEU A 15 9.32 -9.53 12.10
N ALA A 16 10.55 -9.35 11.62
CA ALA A 16 10.82 -9.04 10.21
C ALA A 16 10.28 -10.13 9.27
N ALA A 17 10.46 -11.40 9.63
CA ALA A 17 9.93 -12.53 8.86
C ALA A 17 8.39 -12.54 8.82
N ARG A 18 7.73 -12.27 9.95
CA ARG A 18 6.26 -12.16 10.01
C ARG A 18 5.72 -10.99 9.19
N TYR A 19 6.38 -9.83 9.27
CA TYR A 19 6.02 -8.67 8.46
C TYR A 19 6.12 -8.98 6.96
N ALA A 20 7.25 -9.55 6.53
CA ALA A 20 7.46 -9.91 5.14
C ALA A 20 6.39 -10.90 4.64
N ALA A 21 6.11 -11.96 5.42
CA ALA A 21 5.10 -12.95 5.05
C ALA A 21 3.69 -12.35 4.94
N PHE A 22 3.30 -11.47 5.87
CA PHE A 22 2.00 -10.80 5.82
C PHE A 22 1.88 -9.86 4.61
N ARG A 23 2.90 -9.04 4.37
CA ARG A 23 2.95 -8.14 3.22
C ARG A 23 2.87 -8.91 1.90
N ASP A 24 3.68 -9.96 1.76
CA ASP A 24 3.75 -10.74 0.52
C ASP A 24 2.42 -11.45 0.24
N ALA A 25 1.74 -11.97 1.28
CA ALA A 25 0.39 -12.54 1.14
C ALA A 25 -0.65 -11.50 0.72
N ALA A 26 -0.58 -10.26 1.24
CA ALA A 26 -1.47 -9.18 0.82
C ALA A 26 -1.20 -8.76 -0.64
N HIS A 27 0.07 -8.71 -1.05
CA HIS A 27 0.45 -8.42 -2.43
C HIS A 27 -0.03 -9.50 -3.41
N GLU A 28 0.11 -10.77 -3.05
CA GLU A 28 -0.37 -11.90 -3.85
C GLU A 28 -1.90 -11.84 -4.03
N ALA A 29 -2.63 -11.54 -2.95
CA ALA A 29 -4.09 -11.45 -2.99
C ALA A 29 -4.61 -10.31 -3.88
N LEU A 30 -3.89 -9.20 -3.97
CA LEU A 30 -4.27 -8.05 -4.79
C LEU A 30 -3.78 -8.18 -6.25
N GLY A 31 -2.63 -8.84 -6.46
CA GLY A 31 -1.99 -8.98 -7.76
C GLY A 31 -0.95 -7.87 -8.02
N PRO A 32 0.19 -8.21 -8.66
CA PRO A 32 1.36 -7.34 -8.74
C PRO A 32 1.12 -6.01 -9.45
N ASP A 33 0.31 -6.00 -10.51
CA ASP A 33 0.04 -4.77 -11.29
C ASP A 33 -0.76 -3.75 -10.46
N LEU A 34 -1.76 -4.23 -9.70
CA LEU A 34 -2.55 -3.39 -8.81
C LEU A 34 -1.73 -2.95 -7.60
N VAL A 35 -0.86 -3.81 -7.06
CA VAL A 35 0.07 -3.44 -5.98
C VAL A 35 0.94 -2.26 -6.40
N GLU A 36 1.56 -2.32 -7.58
CA GLU A 36 2.41 -1.22 -8.06
C GLU A 36 1.60 0.07 -8.29
N ALA A 37 0.40 -0.03 -8.88
CA ALA A 37 -0.47 1.13 -9.08
C ALA A 37 -0.90 1.79 -7.75
N VAL A 38 -1.24 0.98 -6.74
CA VAL A 38 -1.64 1.45 -5.40
C VAL A 38 -0.47 2.09 -4.66
N ARG A 39 0.71 1.46 -4.70
CA ARG A 39 1.92 2.02 -4.08
C ARG A 39 2.29 3.36 -4.71
N GLY A 40 2.19 3.47 -6.03
CA GLY A 40 2.37 4.74 -6.74
C GLY A 40 1.36 5.81 -6.31
N ALA A 41 0.07 5.46 -6.27
CA ALA A 41 -0.98 6.39 -5.86
C ALA A 41 -0.82 6.88 -4.40
N VAL A 42 -0.39 6.01 -3.48
CA VAL A 42 -0.10 6.38 -2.09
C VAL A 42 1.17 7.25 -1.98
N ALA A 43 2.23 6.92 -2.73
CA ALA A 43 3.44 7.73 -2.77
C ALA A 43 3.17 9.16 -3.30
N GLU A 44 2.29 9.31 -4.29
CA GLU A 44 1.82 10.60 -4.80
C GLU A 44 1.20 11.46 -3.68
N VAL A 45 0.40 10.87 -2.79
CA VAL A 45 -0.23 11.57 -1.64
C VAL A 45 0.83 12.08 -0.65
N HIS A 46 1.92 11.33 -0.47
CA HIS A 46 3.06 11.73 0.37
C HIS A 46 4.05 12.67 -0.34
N GLY A 47 3.84 13.00 -1.61
CA GLY A 47 4.77 13.80 -2.40
C GLY A 47 6.10 13.08 -2.72
N ILE A 48 6.14 11.76 -2.57
CA ILE A 48 7.32 10.94 -2.89
C ILE A 48 7.31 10.67 -4.39
N GLN A 49 8.16 11.39 -5.12
CA GLN A 49 8.34 11.22 -6.56
C GLN A 49 9.25 10.02 -6.81
N GLY A 50 8.67 8.83 -7.00
CA GLY A 50 9.45 7.64 -7.35
C GLY A 50 8.63 6.38 -7.56
N GLY A 51 8.62 5.87 -8.79
CA GLY A 51 8.42 4.43 -9.06
C GLY A 51 7.34 4.05 -10.06
N GLY A 52 6.26 4.83 -10.20
CA GLY A 52 5.18 4.50 -11.13
C GLY A 52 5.50 4.97 -12.55
N GLY A 53 6.11 4.11 -13.38
CA GLY A 53 6.16 4.35 -14.83
C GLY A 53 4.74 4.48 -15.40
N GLU A 54 4.54 5.31 -16.43
CA GLU A 54 3.23 5.54 -17.09
C GLU A 54 2.48 4.24 -17.45
N GLY A 55 3.19 3.11 -17.61
CA GLY A 55 2.62 1.80 -17.91
C GLY A 55 1.83 1.13 -16.78
N ALA A 56 2.06 1.47 -15.50
CA ALA A 56 1.34 0.85 -14.36
C ALA A 56 -0.07 1.44 -14.17
N ARG A 57 -0.34 2.64 -14.71
CA ARG A 57 -1.68 3.26 -14.68
C ARG A 57 -2.71 2.53 -15.56
N GLY A 58 -2.28 1.57 -16.39
CA GLY A 58 -3.17 0.89 -17.34
C GLY A 58 -4.07 -0.19 -16.73
N SER A 59 -3.80 -0.68 -15.52
CA SER A 59 -4.48 -1.86 -14.95
C SER A 59 -5.56 -1.54 -13.91
N ALA A 60 -5.47 -0.41 -13.21
CA ALA A 60 -6.41 -0.03 -12.15
C ALA A 60 -7.41 1.03 -12.63
N SER A 61 -8.68 0.90 -12.24
CA SER A 61 -9.63 1.99 -12.45
C SER A 61 -9.31 3.20 -11.55
N GLU A 62 -9.78 4.38 -11.96
CA GLU A 62 -9.66 5.59 -11.15
C GLU A 62 -10.41 5.43 -9.80
N ALA A 63 -11.48 4.62 -9.73
CA ALA A 63 -12.18 4.36 -8.48
C ALA A 63 -11.29 3.61 -7.47
N VAL A 64 -10.55 2.60 -7.94
CA VAL A 64 -9.59 1.84 -7.13
C VAL A 64 -8.45 2.75 -6.64
N LEU A 65 -7.89 3.57 -7.53
CA LEU A 65 -6.80 4.49 -7.16
C LEU A 65 -7.27 5.63 -6.26
N ALA A 66 -8.46 6.17 -6.47
CA ALA A 66 -9.07 7.16 -5.60
C ALA A 66 -9.29 6.60 -4.18
N TYR A 67 -9.81 5.38 -4.07
CA TYR A 67 -9.95 4.68 -2.78
C TYR A 67 -8.60 4.54 -2.08
N ALA A 68 -7.57 4.06 -2.78
CA ALA A 68 -6.22 3.91 -2.23
C ALA A 68 -5.62 5.24 -1.73
N ARG A 69 -5.81 6.34 -2.47
CA ARG A 69 -5.35 7.66 -2.04
C ARG A 69 -6.03 8.13 -0.75
N ARG A 70 -7.35 7.93 -0.64
CA ARG A 70 -8.12 8.34 0.54
C ARG A 70 -7.76 7.55 1.81
N MET A 71 -7.25 6.32 1.69
CA MET A 71 -6.83 5.53 2.85
C MET A 71 -5.77 6.21 3.73
N VAL A 72 -4.90 7.06 3.17
CA VAL A 72 -3.74 7.66 3.87
C VAL A 72 -4.14 8.68 4.96
N PHE A 73 -5.15 9.51 4.69
CA PHE A 73 -5.55 10.60 5.59
C PHE A 73 -7.07 10.75 5.77
N GLU A 74 -7.87 10.07 4.95
CA GLU A 74 -9.32 10.23 4.89
C GLU A 74 -10.07 8.89 5.07
N HIS A 75 -9.43 7.84 5.58
CA HIS A 75 -10.04 6.50 5.67
C HIS A 75 -11.36 6.48 6.45
N THR A 76 -11.54 7.37 7.44
CA THR A 76 -12.79 7.49 8.21
C THR A 76 -13.92 8.19 7.43
N ALA A 77 -13.60 8.83 6.30
CA ALA A 77 -14.53 9.55 5.44
C ALA A 77 -14.83 8.79 4.14
N ILE A 78 -14.31 7.57 3.98
CA ILE A 78 -14.68 6.65 2.91
C ILE A 78 -16.09 6.12 3.22
N THR A 79 -16.98 6.23 2.25
CA THR A 79 -18.37 5.80 2.39
C THR A 79 -18.57 4.34 1.97
N ASP A 80 -19.65 3.72 2.45
CA ASP A 80 -20.07 2.38 2.01
C ASP A 80 -20.31 2.32 0.49
N GLU A 81 -20.77 3.42 -0.12
CA GLU A 81 -20.98 3.50 -1.57
C GLU A 81 -19.66 3.43 -2.34
N GLU A 82 -18.63 4.14 -1.88
CA GLU A 82 -17.29 4.09 -2.46
C GLU A 82 -16.65 2.72 -2.29
N ALA A 83 -16.75 2.12 -1.09
CA ALA A 83 -16.29 0.76 -0.84
C ALA A 83 -17.01 -0.25 -1.74
N ALA A 84 -18.34 -0.14 -1.88
CA ALA A 84 -19.13 -0.99 -2.76
C ALA A 84 -18.79 -0.81 -4.24
N ALA A 85 -18.39 0.39 -4.67
CA ALA A 85 -17.94 0.62 -6.04
C ALA A 85 -16.65 -0.14 -6.35
N VAL A 86 -15.70 -0.13 -5.42
CA VAL A 86 -14.46 -0.92 -5.53
C VAL A 86 -14.73 -2.41 -5.43
N ALA A 87 -15.58 -2.85 -4.50
CA ALA A 87 -15.95 -4.26 -4.35
C ALA A 87 -16.65 -4.83 -5.59
N ARG A 88 -17.41 -4.02 -6.34
CA ARG A 88 -17.99 -4.46 -7.63
C ARG A 88 -16.93 -4.76 -8.70
N GLU A 89 -15.77 -4.13 -8.61
CA GLU A 89 -14.67 -4.32 -9.56
C GLU A 89 -13.73 -5.46 -9.12
N LEU A 90 -13.33 -5.47 -7.86
CA LEU A 90 -12.30 -6.37 -7.33
C LEU A 90 -12.87 -7.57 -6.56
N GLY A 91 -14.17 -7.57 -6.25
CA GLY A 91 -14.77 -8.43 -5.24
C GLY A 91 -14.42 -8.00 -3.82
N GLU A 92 -15.16 -8.51 -2.83
CA GLU A 92 -14.89 -8.27 -1.41
C GLU A 92 -13.45 -8.65 -0.98
N PRO A 93 -12.89 -9.82 -1.38
CA PRO A 93 -11.51 -10.16 -1.05
C PRO A 93 -10.50 -9.16 -1.63
N GLY A 94 -10.76 -8.65 -2.84
CA GLY A 94 -9.90 -7.68 -3.50
C GLY A 94 -9.97 -6.30 -2.83
N LEU A 95 -11.14 -5.84 -2.37
CA LEU A 95 -11.29 -4.63 -1.57
C LEU A 95 -10.50 -4.72 -0.25
N VAL A 96 -10.57 -5.87 0.44
CA VAL A 96 -9.81 -6.10 1.67
C VAL A 96 -8.31 -6.07 1.38
N ALA A 97 -7.86 -6.79 0.34
CA ALA A 97 -6.45 -6.80 -0.06
C ALA A 97 -5.96 -5.39 -0.43
N LEU A 98 -6.74 -4.64 -1.22
CA LEU A 98 -6.47 -3.24 -1.56
C LEU A 98 -6.28 -2.37 -0.31
N SER A 99 -7.19 -2.49 0.65
CA SER A 99 -7.16 -1.70 1.88
C SER A 99 -5.90 -1.99 2.71
N VAL A 100 -5.49 -3.26 2.79
CA VAL A 100 -4.26 -3.67 3.47
C VAL A 100 -3.03 -3.15 2.74
N VAL A 101 -2.96 -3.31 1.41
CA VAL A 101 -1.82 -2.84 0.61
C VAL A 101 -1.67 -1.32 0.68
N ALA A 102 -2.77 -0.57 0.62
CA ALA A 102 -2.75 0.88 0.77
C ALA A 102 -2.22 1.31 2.15
N ALA A 103 -2.65 0.63 3.22
CA ALA A 103 -2.16 0.90 4.58
C ALA A 103 -0.67 0.55 4.75
N LEU A 104 -0.22 -0.56 4.18
CA LEU A 104 1.21 -0.92 4.17
C LEU A 104 2.03 0.09 3.38
N ALA A 105 1.54 0.52 2.20
CA ALA A 105 2.19 1.55 1.41
C ALA A 105 2.30 2.89 2.15
N ASP A 106 1.27 3.30 2.90
CA ASP A 106 1.31 4.51 3.75
C ASP A 106 2.40 4.37 4.82
N ALA A 107 2.41 3.25 5.55
CA ALA A 107 3.42 2.99 6.56
C ALA A 107 4.85 2.97 5.99
N GLU A 108 5.04 2.36 4.82
CA GLU A 108 6.34 2.34 4.12
C GLU A 108 6.78 3.74 3.67
N CYS A 109 5.87 4.55 3.11
CA CYS A 109 6.15 5.94 2.73
C CYS A 109 6.54 6.78 3.95
N ARG A 110 5.83 6.65 5.07
CA ARG A 110 6.17 7.35 6.32
C ARG A 110 7.52 6.90 6.87
N ALA A 111 7.78 5.59 6.86
CA ALA A 111 9.04 5.03 7.34
C ALA A 111 10.22 5.55 6.49
N GLU A 112 10.05 5.70 5.19
CA GLU A 112 11.04 6.34 4.31
C GLU A 112 11.21 7.83 4.62
N ALA A 113 10.10 8.57 4.71
CA ALA A 113 10.13 10.02 4.93
C ALA A 113 10.84 10.44 6.24
N VAL A 114 10.80 9.58 7.26
CA VAL A 114 11.46 9.85 8.55
C VAL A 114 12.81 9.16 8.71
N GLY A 115 13.28 8.41 7.70
CA GLY A 115 14.51 7.61 7.84
C GLY A 115 14.42 6.57 8.96
N LEU A 116 13.28 5.89 9.09
CA LEU A 116 12.96 5.01 10.22
C LEU A 116 14.05 3.95 10.54
N PRO A 117 14.72 3.31 9.55
CA PRO A 117 15.81 2.38 9.87
C PRO A 117 16.90 2.99 10.75
N ASP A 118 17.26 4.25 10.52
CA ASP A 118 18.31 4.94 11.27
C ASP A 118 17.81 5.29 12.69
N LEU A 119 16.52 5.63 12.84
CA LEU A 119 15.90 5.93 14.14
C LEU A 119 15.68 4.70 15.04
N ALA A 120 15.59 3.51 14.44
CA ALA A 120 15.35 2.26 15.14
C ALA A 120 16.64 1.55 15.59
N SER A 121 17.81 2.14 15.32
CA SER A 121 19.13 1.58 15.61
C SER A 121 19.69 1.92 16.98
#